data_AF-A0A3A5V1A3-F1
#
_entry.id   AF-A0A3A5V1A3-F1
#
_cell.length_a   1.000
_cell.length_b   1.000
_cell.length_c   1.000
_cell.angle_alpha   90.00
_cell.angle_beta   90.00
_cell.angle_gamma   90.00
#
_symmetry.space_group_name_H-M   'P 1'
#
loop_
_entity.id
_entity.type
_entity.pdbx_description
1 polymer ?
#
loop_
_entity_poly.entity_id
_entity_poly.type
_entity_poly.pdbx_seq_one_letter_code
_entity_poly.pdbx_strand_id
1 'polypeptide(L)' 'GVSITPEQVTVSAINRNFQGRSGPGKLYLASPLTVATSAFTGHISAWKNEF' A
#
# COMPACT_ATOMS: atom_id res chain seq x y z
N GLY A 1 0.52 7.54 1.07
CA GLY A 1 1.09 7.59 2.44
C GLY A 1 2.59 7.51 2.36
N VAL A 2 3.28 7.95 3.41
CA VAL A 2 4.72 7.73 3.59
C VAL A 2 4.94 7.06 4.94
N SER A 3 5.99 6.26 5.03
CA SER A 3 6.44 5.63 6.27
C SER A 3 7.36 6.57 7.04
N ILE A 4 7.42 6.38 8.35
CA ILE A 4 8.27 7.11 9.30
C ILE A 4 9.29 6.16 9.90
N THR A 5 8.93 4.89 10.13
CA THR A 5 9.83 3.86 10.64
C THR A 5 10.04 2.72 9.62
N PRO A 6 11.16 1.99 9.67
CA PRO A 6 11.44 0.87 8.76
C PRO A 6 10.41 -0.27 8.82
N GLU A 7 9.71 -0.42 9.94
CA GLU A 7 8.73 -1.49 10.18
C GLU A 7 7.37 -1.17 9.56
N GLN A 8 7.07 0.10 9.29
CA GLN A 8 5.81 0.50 8.68
C GLN A 8 5.70 0.02 7.24
N VAL A 9 4.51 -0.46 6.90
CA VAL A 9 4.16 -0.91 5.56
C VAL A 9 3.16 0.06 4.96
N THR A 10 3.44 0.53 3.75
CA THR A 10 2.54 1.38 2.97
C THR A 10 2.08 0.64 1.71
N VAL A 11 0.78 0.69 1.42
CA VAL A 11 0.22 0.27 0.14
C VAL A 11 -0.33 1.50 -0.61
N SER A 12 -0.08 1.60 -1.91
CA SER A 12 -0.43 2.79 -2.69
C SER A 12 -0.78 2.47 -4.14
N ALA A 13 -1.65 3.31 -4.74
CA ALA A 13 -2.02 3.25 -6.15
C ALA A 13 -1.24 4.25 -7.02
N ILE A 14 -0.09 4.75 -6.54
CA ILE A 14 0.77 5.63 -7.34
C ILE A 14 1.45 4.85 -8.49
N ASN A 15 1.78 5.55 -9.58
CA ASN A 15 2.28 4.91 -10.80
C ASN A 15 3.76 4.48 -10.75
N ARG A 16 4.53 4.89 -9.73
CA ARG A 16 5.95 4.54 -9.57
C ARG A 16 6.34 4.50 -8.09
N ASN A 17 7.18 3.53 -7.72
CA ASN A 17 7.85 3.46 -6.42
C ASN A 17 9.36 3.68 -6.61
N PHE A 18 9.83 4.93 -6.50
CA PHE A 18 11.27 5.19 -6.41
C PHE A 18 11.72 5.02 -4.96
N GLN A 19 12.70 4.15 -4.76
CA GLN A 19 13.27 3.89 -3.43
C GLN A 19 13.67 5.20 -2.74
N GLY A 20 13.23 5.39 -1.49
CA GLY A 20 13.52 6.58 -0.69
C GLY A 20 12.53 7.75 -0.80
N ARG A 21 11.53 7.73 -1.69
CA ARG A 21 10.50 8.81 -1.75
C ARG A 21 9.36 8.65 -0.75
N SER A 22 9.17 7.45 -0.22
CA SER A 22 7.98 7.08 0.57
C SER A 22 8.32 6.72 2.01
N GLY A 23 9.47 7.21 2.49
CA GLY A 23 10.00 6.90 3.82
C GLY A 23 10.85 5.62 3.86
N PRO A 24 11.37 5.27 5.06
CA PRO A 24 12.29 4.16 5.26
C PRO A 24 11.63 2.77 5.23
N GLY A 25 10.32 2.70 5.38
CA GLY A 25 9.53 1.46 5.39
C GLY A 25 9.23 0.93 3.98
N LYS A 26 8.55 -0.22 3.95
CA LYS A 26 8.22 -0.90 2.69
C LYS A 26 7.04 -0.24 2.00
N LEU A 27 7.12 -0.08 0.68
CA LEU A 27 6.01 0.38 -0.14
C LEU A 27 5.64 -0.63 -1.22
N TYR A 28 4.35 -0.99 -1.26
CA TYR A 28 3.74 -1.88 -2.24
C TYR A 28 2.81 -1.09 -3.15
N LEU A 29 2.85 -1.43 -4.45
CA LEU A 29 1.92 -0.88 -5.43
C LEU A 29 0.77 -1.86 -5.66
N ALA A 30 -0.44 -1.34 -5.70
CA ALA A 30 -1.64 -2.12 -5.96
C ALA A 30 -2.71 -1.27 -6.67
N SER A 31 -3.74 -1.92 -7.21
CA SER A 31 -4.89 -1.23 -7.79
C SER A 31 -5.63 -0.39 -6.72
N PRO A 32 -6.38 0.65 -7.13
CA PRO A 32 -7.18 1.45 -6.19
C PRO A 32 -8.12 0.62 -5.32
N LEU A 33 -8.74 -0.43 -5.87
CA LEU A 33 -9.65 -1.32 -5.12
C LEU A 33 -8.90 -2.14 -4.05
N THR A 34 -7.71 -2.66 -4.37
CA THR A 34 -6.87 -3.37 -3.41
C THR A 34 -6.34 -2.43 -2.31
N VAL A 35 -6.00 -1.18 -2.66
CA VAL A 35 -5.63 -0.15 -1.66
C VAL A 35 -6.80 0.13 -0.73
N ALA A 36 -8.01 0.36 -1.26
CA ALA A 36 -9.21 0.61 -0.47
C ALA A 36 -9.55 -0.58 0.44
N THR A 37 -9.48 -1.80 -0.09
CA THR A 37 -9.69 -3.05 0.68
C THR A 37 -8.68 -3.13 1.83
N SER A 38 -7.39 -2.90 1.55
CA SER A 38 -6.33 -2.95 2.56
C SER A 38 -6.48 -1.86 3.65
N ALA A 39 -6.94 -0.67 3.25
CA ALA A 39 -7.21 0.42 4.19
C ALA A 39 -8.37 0.08 5.13
N PHE A 40 -9.38 -0.64 4.63
CA PHE A 40 -10.52 -1.10 5.43
C PHE A 40 -10.15 -2.26 6.37
N THR A 41 -9.35 -3.22 5.91
CA THR A 41 -8.99 -4.42 6.70
C THR A 41 -7.79 -4.23 7.63
N GLY A 42 -7.02 -3.15 7.46
CA GLY A 42 -5.83 -2.86 8.27
C GLY A 42 -4.61 -3.73 7.94
N HIS A 43 -4.65 -4.51 6.87
CA HIS A 43 -3.53 -5.29 6.35
C HIS A 43 -3.60 -5.38 4.83
N ILE A 44 -2.53 -5.79 4.16
CA ILE A 44 -2.54 -5.89 2.69
C ILE A 44 -3.49 -7.02 2.29
N SER A 45 -4.63 -6.65 1.69
CA SER A 45 -5.69 -7.55 1.27
C SER A 45 -6.03 -7.29 -0.19
N ALA A 46 -5.99 -8.33 -1.02
CA ALA A 46 -6.40 -8.24 -2.42
C ALA A 46 -7.92 -8.01 -2.50
N TRP A 47 -8.34 -7.09 -3.38
CA TRP A 47 -9.75 -7.03 -3.76
C TRP A 47 -10.14 -8.30 -4.52
N LYS A 48 -11.29 -8.89 -4.17
CA LYS A 48 -11.90 -10.00 -4.88
C LYS A 48 -13.30 -9.62 -5.30
N ASN A 49 -13.64 -9.90 -6.55
CA ASN A 49 -15.02 -9.78 -7.02
C ASN A 49 -15.73 -11.11 -6.78
N GLU A 50 -16.37 -11.27 -5.62
CA GLU A 50 -17.18 -12.47 -5.31
C GLU A 50 -18.67 -12.24 -5.60
N PHE A 51 -18.96 -11.65 -6.76
CA PHE A 51 -20.30 -11.61 -7.35
C PHE A 51 -20.27 -12.33 -8.69
#